data_AF-A0A414I8Z3-F1
#
_entry.id   AF-A0A414I8Z3-F1
#
_cell.length_a   1.000
_cell.length_b   1.000
_cell.length_c   1.000
_cell.angle_alpha   90.00
_cell.angle_beta   90.00
_cell.angle_gamma   90.00
#
_symmetry.space_group_name_H-M   'P 1'
#
loop_
_entity.id
_entity.type
_entity.pdbx_description
1 polymer ?
#
loop_
_entity_poly.entity_id
_entity_poly.type
_entity_poly.pdbx_seq_one_letter_code
_entity_poly.pdbx_strand_id
1 'polypeptide(L)'
;MSPEAAAAAVQEEVKNRVEQTKRQVDAKMMQGANELRNAALTVLANPSPSAPGSPPGVRSGNLRRNWNMYSSGGGGNGIFGIQSGMHYSGYPEHGTSKMAARPYAEKIKETAMPEILALFSELGG
;
A
#
# COMPACT_ATOMS: atom_id res chain seq x y z
N MET A 1 36.04 -7.91 31.23
CA MET A 1 34.68 -8.42 30.93
C MET A 1 34.73 -9.93 31.02
N SER A 2 33.79 -10.56 31.73
CA SER A 2 33.62 -12.01 31.62
C SER A 2 32.98 -12.36 30.26
N PRO A 3 33.20 -13.57 29.74
CA PRO A 3 32.49 -14.06 28.55
C PRO A 3 30.97 -13.93 28.66
N GLU A 4 30.42 -14.09 29.87
CA GLU A 4 28.98 -13.94 30.15
C GLU A 4 28.51 -12.49 30.01
N ALA A 5 29.29 -11.53 30.50
CA ALA A 5 29.00 -10.10 30.35
C ALA A 5 29.04 -9.66 28.87
N ALA A 6 29.97 -10.24 28.09
CA ALA A 6 30.03 -9.98 26.65
C ALA A 6 28.83 -10.58 25.91
N ALA A 7 28.42 -11.81 26.25
CA ALA A 7 27.24 -12.45 25.67
C ALA A 7 25.94 -11.68 25.96
N ALA A 8 25.77 -11.21 27.20
CA ALA A 8 24.61 -10.40 27.60
C ALA A 8 24.55 -9.06 26.83
N ALA A 9 25.71 -8.41 26.62
CA ALA A 9 25.76 -7.17 25.84
C ALA A 9 25.35 -7.37 24.38
N VAL A 10 25.81 -8.45 23.74
CA VAL A 10 25.42 -8.79 22.36
C VAL A 10 23.92 -9.09 22.27
N GLN A 11 23.37 -9.84 23.23
CA GLN A 11 21.94 -10.15 23.26
C GLN A 11 21.09 -8.89 23.35
N GLU A 12 21.48 -7.93 24.19
CA GLU A 12 20.75 -6.67 24.33
C GLU A 12 20.87 -5.79 23.07
N GLU A 13 22.03 -5.74 22.43
CA GLU A 13 22.18 -5.03 21.15
C GLU A 13 21.29 -5.64 20.05
N VAL A 14 21.27 -6.97 19.94
CA VAL A 14 20.42 -7.67 18.97
C VAL A 14 18.94 -7.35 19.21
N LYS A 15 18.50 -7.41 20.48
CA LYS A 15 17.12 -7.08 20.85
C LYS A 15 16.77 -5.64 20.46
N ASN A 16 17.65 -4.69 20.75
CA ASN A 16 17.42 -3.29 20.41
C ASN A 16 17.37 -3.04 18.90
N ARG A 17 18.26 -3.68 18.12
CA ARG A 17 18.21 -3.63 16.65
C ARG A 17 16.91 -4.22 16.11
N VAL A 18 16.47 -5.36 16.62
CA VAL A 18 15.20 -5.98 16.20
C VAL A 18 14.03 -5.02 16.45
N GLU A 19 13.93 -4.43 17.64
CA GLU A 19 12.84 -3.49 17.95
C GLU A 19 12.91 -2.21 17.11
N GLN A 20 14.11 -1.71 16.81
CA GLN A 20 14.28 -0.58 15.89
C GLN A 20 13.81 -0.93 14.47
N THR A 21 14.21 -2.10 13.94
CA THR A 21 13.79 -2.56 12.61
C THR A 21 12.27 -2.75 12.56
N LYS A 22 11.64 -3.29 13.61
CA LYS A 22 10.18 -3.41 13.68
C LYS A 22 9.47 -2.06 13.55
N ARG A 23 9.95 -1.03 14.26
CA ARG A 23 9.40 0.34 14.15
C ARG A 23 9.59 0.93 12.76
N GLN A 24 10.74 0.67 12.12
CA GLN A 24 10.98 1.09 10.74
C GLN A 24 10.01 0.40 9.78
N VAL A 25 9.78 -0.91 9.93
CA VAL A 25 8.79 -1.66 9.15
C VAL A 25 7.41 -1.02 9.29
N ASP A 26 6.98 -0.70 10.51
CA ASP A 26 5.66 -0.10 10.76
C ASP A 26 5.51 1.27 10.08
N ALA A 27 6.57 2.09 10.09
CA ALA A 27 6.58 3.36 9.37
C ALA A 27 6.54 3.16 7.84
N LYS A 28 7.31 2.21 7.31
CA LYS A 28 7.33 1.88 5.88
C LYS A 28 5.99 1.32 5.38
N MET A 29 5.26 0.57 6.21
CA MET A 29 3.91 0.11 5.87
C MET A 29 2.93 1.27 5.62
N MET A 30 2.97 2.32 6.46
CA MET A 30 2.14 3.50 6.24
C MET A 30 2.55 4.27 4.98
N GLN A 31 3.85 4.34 4.70
CA GLN A 31 4.35 4.93 3.45
C GLN A 31 3.90 4.11 2.23
N GLY A 32 3.94 2.78 2.31
CA GLY A 32 3.45 1.91 1.23
C GLY A 32 1.95 2.07 0.97
N ALA A 33 1.14 2.26 2.02
CA ALA A 33 -0.29 2.58 1.87
C ALA A 33 -0.51 3.93 1.17
N ASN A 34 0.36 4.90 1.43
CA ASN A 34 0.35 6.19 0.74
C ASN A 34 0.71 6.05 -0.75
N GLU A 35 1.69 5.22 -1.09
CA GLU A 35 2.02 4.96 -2.50
C GLU A 35 0.89 4.28 -3.26
N LEU A 36 0.17 3.33 -2.63
CA LEU A 36 -1.06 2.77 -3.21
C LEU A 36 -2.11 3.86 -3.47
N ARG A 37 -2.29 4.79 -2.52
CA ARG A 37 -3.25 5.90 -2.68
C ARG A 37 -2.84 6.85 -3.81
N ASN A 38 -1.56 7.18 -3.91
CA ASN A 38 -1.02 8.01 -4.99
C ASN A 38 -1.22 7.34 -6.35
N ALA A 39 -0.93 6.04 -6.44
CA ALA A 39 -1.19 5.24 -7.63
C ALA A 39 -2.69 5.25 -8.00
N ALA A 40 -3.59 5.14 -7.02
CA ALA A 40 -5.03 5.26 -7.26
C ALA A 40 -5.42 6.64 -7.85
N LEU A 41 -4.81 7.73 -7.38
CA LEU A 41 -5.04 9.07 -7.91
C LEU A 41 -4.60 9.21 -9.37
N THR A 42 -3.54 8.51 -9.78
CA THR A 42 -3.00 8.52 -11.14
C THR A 42 -3.79 7.60 -12.07
N VAL A 43 -4.02 6.34 -11.67
CA VAL A 43 -4.72 5.33 -12.48
C VAL A 43 -6.15 5.73 -12.77
N LEU A 44 -6.82 6.38 -11.81
CA LEU A 44 -8.20 6.82 -11.93
C LEU A 44 -8.33 8.24 -12.51
N ALA A 45 -7.28 8.78 -13.15
CA ALA A 45 -7.30 10.11 -13.79
C ALA A 45 -7.71 10.07 -15.28
N ASN A 46 -8.25 8.96 -15.77
CA ASN A 46 -8.63 8.80 -17.18
C ASN A 46 -9.68 9.83 -17.61
N PRO A 47 -9.63 10.32 -18.87
CA PRO A 47 -10.69 11.16 -19.43
C PRO A 47 -12.01 10.37 -19.56
N SER A 48 -13.13 11.08 -19.48
CA SER A 48 -14.47 10.51 -19.66
C SER A 48 -15.00 10.79 -21.08
N PRO A 49 -15.66 9.82 -21.74
CA PRO A 49 -15.85 8.44 -21.31
C PRO A 49 -14.60 7.59 -21.56
N SER A 50 -14.34 6.58 -20.73
CA SER A 50 -13.31 5.57 -21.01
C SER A 50 -13.90 4.37 -21.78
N ALA A 51 -13.05 3.58 -22.45
CA ALA A 51 -13.44 2.32 -23.10
C ALA A 51 -13.59 1.17 -22.07
N PRO A 52 -14.37 0.11 -22.37
CA PRO A 52 -14.35 -1.13 -21.60
C PRO A 52 -12.91 -1.67 -21.40
N GLY A 53 -12.64 -2.30 -20.26
CA GLY A 53 -11.31 -2.79 -19.91
C GLY A 53 -10.30 -1.71 -19.47
N SER A 54 -10.55 -0.43 -19.78
CA SER A 54 -9.76 0.69 -19.27
C SER A 54 -10.30 1.17 -17.92
N PRO A 55 -9.44 1.72 -17.03
CA PRO A 55 -9.91 2.30 -15.79
C PRO A 55 -10.99 3.37 -16.00
N PRO A 56 -11.88 3.59 -15.01
CA PRO A 56 -13.01 4.50 -15.15
C PRO A 56 -12.57 5.93 -15.47
N GLY A 57 -13.25 6.55 -16.44
CA GLY A 57 -13.08 7.96 -16.74
C GLY A 57 -13.63 8.87 -15.63
N VAL A 58 -13.00 10.02 -15.43
CA VAL A 58 -13.37 11.01 -14.41
C VAL A 58 -14.52 11.87 -14.90
N ARG A 59 -15.68 11.77 -14.24
CA ARG A 59 -16.80 12.73 -14.38
C ARG A 59 -16.92 13.66 -13.16
N SER A 60 -17.19 13.12 -11.98
CA SER A 60 -17.17 13.86 -10.70
C SER A 60 -15.89 13.63 -9.88
N GLY A 61 -15.18 12.53 -10.14
CA GLY A 61 -13.93 12.18 -9.45
C GLY A 61 -14.08 11.57 -8.06
N ASN A 62 -15.29 11.25 -7.60
CA ASN A 62 -15.50 10.70 -6.25
C ASN A 62 -14.75 9.37 -6.04
N LEU A 63 -14.77 8.45 -7.01
CA LEU A 63 -14.01 7.19 -6.90
C LEU A 63 -12.51 7.44 -6.76
N ARG A 64 -11.97 8.43 -7.51
CA ARG A 64 -10.55 8.81 -7.45
C ARG A 64 -10.15 9.41 -6.10
N ARG A 65 -11.01 10.23 -5.49
CA ARG A 65 -10.66 11.01 -4.29
C ARG A 65 -10.89 10.28 -2.96
N ASN A 66 -11.73 9.24 -2.93
CA ASN A 66 -12.16 8.58 -1.70
C ASN A 66 -11.48 7.21 -1.52
N TRP A 67 -10.18 7.24 -1.20
CA TRP A 67 -9.39 6.07 -0.82
C TRP A 67 -8.78 6.30 0.57
N ASN A 68 -9.11 5.42 1.50
CA ASN A 68 -8.64 5.45 2.89
C ASN A 68 -7.47 4.49 3.04
N MET A 69 -6.36 4.97 3.57
CA MET A 69 -5.19 4.15 3.86
C MET A 69 -5.40 3.38 5.16
N TYR A 70 -4.84 2.18 5.24
CA TYR A 70 -4.78 1.43 6.48
C TYR A 70 -3.48 0.62 6.56
N SER A 71 -3.07 0.34 7.80
CA SER A 71 -2.14 -0.72 8.14
C SER A 71 -2.68 -1.49 9.34
N SER A 72 -2.31 -2.76 9.46
CA SER A 72 -2.70 -3.63 10.58
C SER A 72 -1.57 -4.61 10.87
N GLY A 73 -1.46 -5.03 12.13
CA GLY A 73 -0.28 -5.77 12.61
C GLY A 73 0.96 -4.88 12.71
N GLY A 74 2.13 -5.51 12.83
CA GLY A 74 3.40 -4.79 12.93
C GLY A 74 4.60 -5.71 13.10
N GLY A 75 5.78 -5.12 13.10
CA GLY A 75 7.03 -5.79 13.49
C GLY A 75 7.39 -7.06 12.69
N GLY A 76 7.04 -7.09 11.41
CA GLY A 76 7.39 -8.16 10.46
C GLY A 76 6.22 -9.03 9.99
N ASN A 77 5.04 -8.90 10.60
CA ASN A 77 3.82 -9.61 10.18
C ASN A 77 2.63 -8.64 10.09
N GLY A 78 2.83 -7.58 9.34
CA GLY A 78 1.83 -6.55 9.11
C GLY A 78 1.32 -6.57 7.66
N ILE A 79 0.14 -6.01 7.47
CA ILE A 79 -0.46 -5.74 6.17
C ILE A 79 -0.73 -4.25 6.06
N PHE A 80 -0.65 -3.71 4.86
CA PHE A 80 -1.06 -2.34 4.55
C PHE A 80 -1.83 -2.31 3.25
N GLY A 81 -2.63 -1.26 3.05
CA GLY A 81 -3.46 -1.15 1.87
C GLY A 81 -4.26 0.13 1.81
N ILE A 82 -5.14 0.17 0.81
CA ILE A 82 -6.15 1.21 0.66
C ILE A 82 -7.52 0.58 0.48
N GLN A 83 -8.55 1.24 0.98
CA GLN A 83 -9.94 0.84 0.82
C GLN A 83 -10.74 2.00 0.23
N SER A 84 -11.58 1.72 -0.77
CA SER A 84 -12.45 2.76 -1.33
C SER A 84 -13.53 3.13 -0.31
N GLY A 85 -13.74 4.43 -0.12
CA GLY A 85 -14.90 4.97 0.60
C GLY A 85 -16.19 4.95 -0.22
N MET A 86 -16.14 4.53 -1.49
CA MET A 86 -17.31 4.48 -2.36
C MET A 86 -17.92 3.07 -2.37
N HIS A 87 -19.17 2.95 -1.91
CA HIS A 87 -19.92 1.68 -1.91
C HIS A 87 -20.05 1.05 -3.30
N TYR A 88 -20.04 1.86 -4.36
CA TYR A 88 -20.16 1.39 -5.74
C TYR A 88 -18.83 0.97 -6.37
N SER A 89 -17.69 1.09 -5.67
CA SER A 89 -16.35 0.86 -6.23
C SER A 89 -16.17 -0.53 -6.89
N GLY A 90 -16.85 -1.56 -6.38
CA GLY A 90 -16.83 -2.89 -7.01
C GLY A 90 -17.52 -2.96 -8.37
N TYR A 91 -18.46 -2.07 -8.69
CA TYR A 91 -19.20 -2.08 -9.96
C TYR A 91 -18.31 -1.77 -11.18
N PRO A 92 -17.49 -0.70 -11.19
CA PRO A 92 -16.52 -0.51 -12.26
C PRO A 92 -15.46 -1.61 -12.28
N GLU A 93 -14.99 -2.10 -11.13
CA GLU A 93 -13.94 -3.14 -11.10
C GLU A 93 -14.39 -4.44 -11.78
N HIS A 94 -15.59 -4.93 -11.46
CA HIS A 94 -16.09 -6.23 -11.92
C HIS A 94 -17.11 -6.15 -13.05
N GLY A 95 -17.60 -4.95 -13.35
CA GLY A 95 -18.75 -4.76 -14.22
C GLY A 95 -20.08 -5.07 -13.54
N THR A 96 -21.17 -4.92 -14.29
CA THR A 96 -22.53 -5.28 -13.89
C THR A 96 -23.27 -5.86 -15.11
N SER A 97 -24.51 -6.32 -14.93
CA SER A 97 -25.35 -6.77 -16.05
C SER A 97 -25.61 -5.70 -17.12
N LYS A 98 -25.38 -4.42 -16.81
CA LYS A 98 -25.60 -3.27 -17.70
C LYS A 98 -24.31 -2.53 -18.10
N MET A 99 -23.15 -2.96 -17.60
CA MET A 99 -21.89 -2.23 -17.78
C MET A 99 -20.71 -3.21 -17.82
N ALA A 100 -19.91 -3.15 -18.88
CA ALA A 100 -18.66 -3.89 -18.95
C ALA A 100 -17.67 -3.44 -17.87
N ALA A 101 -16.82 -4.36 -17.40
CA ALA A 101 -15.79 -4.08 -16.42
C ALA A 101 -14.79 -3.02 -16.90
N ARG A 102 -14.31 -2.24 -15.95
CA ARG A 102 -13.35 -1.14 -16.06
C ARG A 102 -12.33 -1.32 -14.92
N PRO A 103 -11.57 -2.43 -14.93
CA PRO A 103 -10.71 -2.79 -13.82
C PRO A 103 -9.62 -1.76 -13.62
N TYR A 104 -9.23 -1.55 -12.36
CA TYR A 104 -8.21 -0.60 -11.96
C TYR A 104 -7.36 -1.09 -10.80
N ALA A 105 -7.81 -2.08 -10.01
CA ALA A 105 -7.10 -2.49 -8.80
C ALA A 105 -5.70 -3.05 -9.08
N GLU A 106 -5.56 -3.96 -10.06
CA GLU A 106 -4.24 -4.49 -10.43
C GLU A 106 -3.31 -3.39 -10.97
N LYS A 107 -3.84 -2.50 -11.82
CA LYS A 107 -3.05 -1.39 -12.35
C LYS A 107 -2.55 -0.44 -11.24
N ILE A 108 -3.33 -0.24 -10.17
CA ILE A 108 -2.89 0.50 -8.99
C ILE A 108 -1.71 -0.21 -8.31
N LYS A 109 -1.81 -1.52 -8.10
CA LYS A 109 -0.73 -2.33 -7.51
C LYS A 109 0.53 -2.24 -8.36
N GLU A 110 0.43 -2.47 -9.67
CA GLU A 110 1.54 -2.39 -10.61
C GLU A 110 2.20 -1.01 -10.59
N THR A 111 1.40 0.06 -10.53
CA THR A 111 1.90 1.44 -10.50
C THR A 111 2.64 1.76 -9.19
N ALA A 112 2.17 1.26 -8.05
CA ALA A 112 2.76 1.52 -6.73
C ALA A 112 3.94 0.59 -6.40
N MET A 113 4.00 -0.61 -7.00
CA MET A 113 4.93 -1.67 -6.61
C MET A 113 6.41 -1.23 -6.62
N PRO A 114 6.92 -0.51 -7.65
CA PRO A 114 8.33 -0.11 -7.67
C PRO A 114 8.72 0.76 -6.47
N GLU A 115 7.89 1.76 -6.15
CA GLU A 115 8.13 2.68 -5.03
C GLU A 115 8.02 1.96 -3.68
N ILE A 116 7.06 1.05 -3.54
CA ILE A 116 6.92 0.23 -2.34
C ILE A 116 8.16 -0.66 -2.15
N LEU A 117 8.64 -1.32 -3.20
CA LEU A 117 9.84 -2.16 -3.11
C LEU A 117 11.08 -1.31 -2.74
N ALA A 118 11.22 -0.12 -3.31
CA ALA A 118 12.29 0.81 -2.95
C ALA A 118 12.22 1.21 -1.47
N LEU A 119 11.04 1.57 -0.96
CA LEU A 119 10.83 1.94 0.44
C LEU A 119 11.26 0.86 1.42
N PHE A 120 10.95 -0.41 1.12
CA PHE A 120 11.31 -1.54 1.99
C PHE A 120 12.76 -2.00 1.81
N SER A 121 13.40 -1.70 0.67
CA SER A 121 14.82 -2.00 0.46
C SER A 121 15.76 -1.17 1.35
N GLU A 122 15.28 -0.06 1.90
CA GLU A 122 16.01 0.79 2.84
C GLU A 122 16.05 0.22 4.28
N LEU A 123 15.34 -0.88 4.56
CA LEU A 123 15.31 -1.47 5.90
C LEU A 123 16.62 -2.20 6.22
N GLY A 124 17.17 -1.93 7.41
CA GLY A 124 18.35 -2.62 7.91
C GLY A 124 19.69 -2.14 7.35
N GLY A 125 19.69 -1.05 6.57
CA GLY A 125 20.88 -0.26 6.25
C GLY A 125 21.37 0.59 7.41
#